data_AF-A0A7C5HWY2-F1
#
_entry.id   AF-A0A7C5HWY2-F1
#
_cell.length_a   1.000
_cell.length_b   1.000
_cell.length_c   1.000
_cell.angle_alpha   90.00
_cell.angle_beta   90.00
_cell.angle_gamma   90.00
#
_symmetry.space_group_name_H-M   'P 1'
#
loop_
_entity.id
_entity.type
_entity.pdbx_description
1 polymer ?
#
loop_
_entity_poly.entity_id
_entity_poly.type
_entity_poly.pdbx_seq_one_letter_code
_entity_poly.pdbx_strand_id
1 'polypeptide(L)'
;MIQDKNLLSEKEKDIVINSIKEGKTIPKETINSPLSEECDFNRGVFKKYKKLPYNPKLKDRAKELRKAGNLSEVLFWNQVKRKQFLSLDFHRQKIIGNYIVDFYCPKLNLIIEIDGNSHNNKVEYDKKRDNYLKSLGLIILHFTDIDVKRNLNGVMEYLKEFCGNMNTPNSDKSESTPLQEGNINTPSLRDTPLIEGNLTKKRKNK
;
A
#
# COMPACT_ATOMS: atom_id res chain seq x y z
N MET A 1 38.81 -33.96 29.82
CA MET A 1 38.51 -34.66 28.56
C MET A 1 37.16 -34.14 28.11
N ILE A 2 37.02 -33.41 27.02
CA ILE A 2 37.24 -33.83 25.63
C ILE A 2 37.75 -32.62 24.81
N GLN A 3 38.56 -32.94 23.80
CA GLN A 3 39.33 -32.02 22.94
C GLN A 3 38.51 -31.44 21.78
N ASP A 4 39.01 -30.31 21.25
CA ASP A 4 38.70 -29.72 19.94
C ASP A 4 38.87 -30.70 18.77
N LYS A 5 38.13 -30.46 17.67
CA LYS A 5 38.57 -30.47 16.26
C LYS A 5 37.38 -30.45 15.28
N ASN A 6 37.30 -29.41 14.44
CA ASN A 6 37.14 -29.61 12.99
C ASN A 6 37.46 -28.32 12.22
N LEU A 7 38.72 -28.22 11.79
CA LEU A 7 39.23 -27.25 10.83
C LEU A 7 39.49 -28.05 9.55
N LEU A 8 38.68 -27.84 8.52
CA LEU A 8 38.87 -28.46 7.20
C LEU A 8 40.08 -27.82 6.49
N SER A 9 40.90 -28.65 5.88
CA SER A 9 42.21 -28.26 5.33
C SER A 9 42.08 -27.51 3.99
N GLU A 10 42.99 -26.56 3.74
CA GLU A 10 42.96 -25.71 2.53
C GLU A 10 43.08 -26.48 1.20
N LYS A 11 43.58 -27.73 1.22
CA LYS A 11 43.73 -28.57 0.01
C LYS A 11 42.41 -29.06 -0.59
N GLU A 12 41.30 -29.02 0.17
CA GLU A 12 39.99 -29.44 -0.32
C GLU A 12 39.24 -28.32 -1.07
N LYS A 13 39.69 -27.06 -0.94
CA LYS A 13 39.10 -25.90 -1.64
C LYS A 13 39.57 -25.79 -3.10
N ASP A 14 40.76 -26.30 -3.42
CA ASP A 14 41.36 -26.17 -4.75
C ASP A 14 40.82 -27.17 -5.79
N ILE A 15 40.27 -28.30 -5.35
CA ILE A 15 39.71 -29.33 -6.25
C ILE A 15 38.40 -28.85 -6.88
N VAL A 16 37.60 -28.07 -6.14
CA VAL A 16 36.28 -27.61 -6.59
C VAL A 16 36.41 -26.51 -7.66
N ILE A 17 37.47 -25.69 -7.61
CA ILE A 17 37.68 -24.58 -8.55
C ILE A 17 38.11 -25.09 -9.94
N ASN A 18 38.80 -26.23 -10.04
CA ASN A 18 39.34 -26.70 -11.31
C ASN A 18 38.34 -27.48 -12.19
N SER A 19 37.24 -28.01 -11.66
CA SER A 19 36.25 -28.74 -12.48
C SER A 19 35.28 -27.85 -13.27
N ILE A 20 35.17 -26.56 -12.94
CA ILE A 20 34.22 -25.64 -13.61
C ILE A 20 34.77 -25.14 -14.97
N LYS A 21 36.07 -25.31 -15.24
CA LYS A 21 36.71 -24.85 -16.48
C LYS A 21 36.58 -25.80 -17.67
N GLU A 22 36.10 -27.04 -17.49
CA GLU A 22 36.10 -28.07 -18.55
C GLU A 22 34.72 -28.49 -19.10
N GLY A 23 33.64 -27.79 -18.74
CA GLY A 23 32.37 -27.88 -19.49
C GLY A 23 31.75 -29.29 -19.62
N LYS A 24 31.91 -30.18 -18.63
CA LYS A 24 31.25 -31.50 -18.61
C LYS A 24 29.99 -31.51 -17.74
N THR A 25 28.92 -32.10 -18.26
CA THR A 25 27.61 -32.25 -17.63
C THR A 25 27.61 -33.36 -16.58
N ILE A 26 27.09 -33.07 -15.39
CA ILE A 26 26.99 -34.00 -14.24
C ILE A 26 25.52 -34.47 -14.11
N PRO A 27 25.26 -35.77 -13.85
CA PRO A 27 23.92 -36.37 -13.86
C PRO A 27 22.98 -35.85 -12.77
N LYS A 28 21.68 -35.79 -13.11
CA LYS A 28 20.58 -35.37 -12.25
C LYS A 28 20.17 -36.50 -11.31
N GLU A 29 20.44 -36.34 -10.02
CA GLU A 29 19.55 -36.73 -8.92
C GLU A 29 20.11 -36.24 -7.57
N THR A 30 19.21 -35.72 -6.73
CA THR A 30 19.42 -35.18 -5.37
C THR A 30 19.85 -33.71 -5.28
N ILE A 31 18.88 -32.81 -5.08
CA ILE A 31 19.15 -31.52 -4.42
C ILE A 31 18.15 -31.32 -3.28
N ASN A 32 18.67 -31.38 -2.06
CA ASN A 32 18.09 -30.85 -0.83
C ASN A 32 18.45 -29.34 -0.70
N SER A 33 17.53 -28.56 -0.11
CA SER A 33 17.80 -27.35 0.68
C SER A 33 18.44 -26.13 -0.03
N PRO A 34 18.54 -24.97 0.65
CA PRO A 34 17.89 -23.72 0.35
C PRO A 34 18.71 -22.84 -0.62
N LEU A 35 18.11 -22.40 -1.74
CA LEU A 35 18.71 -21.44 -2.66
C LEU A 35 17.98 -20.09 -2.54
N SER A 36 18.61 -19.09 -1.91
CA SER A 36 19.63 -18.16 -2.45
C SER A 36 18.93 -16.90 -2.95
N GLU A 37 18.94 -15.79 -2.21
CA GLU A 37 20.06 -14.82 -2.22
C GLU A 37 20.59 -14.61 -3.64
N GLU A 38 19.80 -13.86 -4.42
CA GLU A 38 20.29 -12.86 -5.37
C GLU A 38 19.10 -11.99 -5.83
N CYS A 39 18.99 -10.79 -5.25
CA CYS A 39 18.60 -9.61 -6.02
C CYS A 39 19.14 -8.34 -5.35
N ASP A 40 20.36 -7.98 -5.71
CA ASP A 40 20.83 -6.62 -5.56
C ASP A 40 20.27 -5.74 -6.69
N PHE A 41 19.35 -4.84 -6.33
CA PHE A 41 19.19 -3.58 -7.06
C PHE A 41 18.95 -2.44 -6.07
N ASN A 42 20.07 -1.86 -5.65
CA ASN A 42 20.29 -0.66 -4.87
C ASN A 42 19.10 0.29 -4.60
N ARG A 43 18.97 0.62 -3.29
CA ARG A 43 18.24 1.72 -2.60
C ARG A 43 16.72 1.58 -2.40
N GLY A 44 16.39 1.18 -1.16
CA GLY A 44 15.08 1.36 -0.53
C GLY A 44 14.84 0.24 0.48
N VAL A 45 14.73 0.55 1.77
CA VAL A 45 14.66 -0.42 2.86
C VAL A 45 13.37 -1.26 2.76
N PHE A 46 13.38 -2.35 1.99
CA PHE A 46 12.25 -3.28 1.92
C PHE A 46 12.21 -4.10 3.22
N LYS A 47 11.33 -3.69 4.14
CA LYS A 47 11.04 -4.46 5.36
C LYS A 47 10.64 -5.89 4.95
N LYS A 48 11.35 -6.88 5.51
CA LYS A 48 11.01 -8.30 5.47
C LYS A 48 9.50 -8.46 5.72
N TYR A 49 8.78 -9.05 4.77
CA TYR A 49 7.33 -9.23 4.85
C TYR A 49 6.95 -9.89 6.18
N LYS A 50 6.26 -9.16 7.06
CA LYS A 50 5.67 -9.78 8.26
C LYS A 50 4.62 -10.78 7.80
N LYS A 51 4.68 -12.00 8.34
CA LYS A 51 3.62 -12.99 8.13
C LYS A 51 2.31 -12.44 8.71
N LEU A 52 1.39 -12.03 7.84
CA LEU A 52 0.10 -11.49 8.27
C LEU A 52 -0.77 -12.59 8.89
N PRO A 53 -1.58 -12.27 9.93
CA PRO A 53 -2.54 -13.20 10.50
C PRO A 53 -3.55 -13.63 9.42
N TYR A 54 -4.02 -14.87 9.48
CA TYR A 54 -4.90 -15.45 8.47
C TYR A 54 -5.96 -16.33 9.14
N ASN A 55 -7.24 -16.05 8.86
CA ASN A 55 -8.33 -16.91 9.29
C ASN A 55 -8.80 -17.83 8.15
N PRO A 56 -8.56 -19.15 8.23
CA PRO A 56 -8.96 -20.09 7.18
C PRO A 56 -10.48 -20.19 7.00
N LYS A 57 -11.30 -19.84 8.01
CA LYS A 57 -12.77 -19.88 7.93
C LYS A 57 -13.33 -18.91 6.89
N LEU A 58 -12.56 -17.88 6.52
CA LEU A 58 -12.96 -16.89 5.51
C LEU A 58 -12.60 -17.29 4.07
N LYS A 59 -11.92 -18.43 3.89
CA LYS A 59 -11.40 -18.85 2.58
C LYS A 59 -12.49 -18.99 1.53
N ASP A 60 -13.61 -19.62 1.85
CA ASP A 60 -14.68 -19.84 0.88
C ASP A 60 -15.45 -18.56 0.58
N ARG A 61 -15.72 -17.73 1.60
CA ARG A 61 -16.25 -16.38 1.42
C ARG A 61 -15.37 -15.53 0.49
N ALA A 62 -14.05 -15.57 0.66
CA ALA A 62 -13.14 -14.85 -0.23
C ALA A 62 -13.15 -15.39 -1.67
N LYS A 63 -13.42 -16.69 -1.89
CA LYS A 63 -13.60 -17.23 -3.24
C LYS A 63 -14.91 -16.75 -3.86
N GLU A 64 -15.99 -16.73 -3.08
CA GLU A 64 -17.30 -16.23 -3.52
C GLU A 64 -17.22 -14.76 -3.93
N LEU A 65 -16.58 -13.91 -3.12
CA LEU A 65 -16.39 -12.50 -3.44
C LEU A 65 -15.63 -12.30 -4.76
N ARG A 66 -14.59 -13.11 -5.03
CA ARG A 66 -13.88 -13.07 -6.33
C ARG A 66 -14.76 -13.45 -7.51
N LYS A 67 -15.81 -14.25 -7.31
CA LYS A 67 -16.76 -14.68 -8.34
C LYS A 67 -17.94 -13.73 -8.49
N ALA A 68 -18.31 -13.02 -7.44
CA ALA A 68 -19.46 -12.11 -7.42
C ALA A 68 -19.39 -11.02 -8.50
N GLY A 69 -18.18 -10.65 -8.94
CA GLY A 69 -18.00 -9.83 -10.14
C GLY A 69 -18.44 -8.38 -9.98
N ASN A 70 -18.22 -7.79 -8.79
CA ASN A 70 -18.47 -6.37 -8.56
C ASN A 70 -17.74 -5.53 -9.62
N LEU A 71 -18.49 -4.72 -10.37
CA LEU A 71 -17.98 -4.03 -11.56
C LEU A 71 -16.78 -3.14 -11.25
N SER A 72 -16.82 -2.36 -10.16
CA SER A 72 -15.73 -1.46 -9.78
C SER A 72 -14.47 -2.25 -9.43
N GLU A 73 -14.59 -3.30 -8.62
CA GLU A 73 -13.48 -4.22 -8.33
C GLU A 73 -12.91 -4.88 -9.60
N VAL A 74 -13.76 -5.30 -10.54
CA VAL A 74 -13.31 -5.89 -11.81
C VAL A 74 -12.55 -4.89 -12.65
N LEU A 75 -13.05 -3.65 -12.76
CA LEU A 75 -12.38 -2.56 -13.47
C LEU A 75 -10.99 -2.27 -12.87
N PHE A 76 -10.92 -2.10 -11.55
CA PHE A 76 -9.65 -1.88 -10.85
C PHE A 76 -8.70 -3.07 -11.00
N TRP A 77 -9.19 -4.29 -10.82
CA TRP A 77 -8.39 -5.51 -10.96
C TRP A 77 -7.76 -5.62 -12.34
N ASN A 78 -8.50 -5.26 -13.39
CA ASN A 78 -8.00 -5.26 -14.76
C ASN A 78 -6.85 -4.28 -14.99
N GLN A 79 -6.68 -3.25 -14.15
CA GLN A 79 -5.55 -2.32 -14.22
C GLN A 79 -4.32 -2.82 -13.46
N VAL A 80 -4.50 -3.57 -12.36
CA VAL A 80 -3.38 -3.93 -11.46
C VAL A 80 -2.89 -5.38 -11.57
N LYS A 81 -3.70 -6.27 -12.17
CA LYS A 81 -3.35 -7.70 -12.27
C LYS A 81 -2.03 -7.93 -13.03
N ARG A 82 -1.41 -9.09 -12.78
CA ARG A 82 -0.22 -9.58 -13.51
C ARG A 82 0.97 -8.60 -13.49
N LYS A 83 1.10 -7.79 -12.43
CA LYS A 83 2.19 -6.81 -12.26
C LYS A 83 2.28 -5.75 -13.37
N GLN A 84 1.20 -5.49 -14.10
CA GLN A 84 1.20 -4.48 -15.15
C GLN A 84 1.21 -3.04 -14.58
N PHE A 85 0.78 -2.86 -13.33
CA PHE A 85 0.84 -1.59 -12.62
C PHE A 85 2.14 -1.50 -11.81
N LEU A 86 3.09 -0.66 -12.27
CA LEU A 86 4.36 -0.38 -11.59
C LEU A 86 5.20 -1.62 -11.20
N SER A 87 5.01 -2.75 -11.92
CA SER A 87 5.63 -4.04 -11.57
C SER A 87 5.29 -4.54 -10.15
N LEU A 88 4.21 -4.02 -9.55
CA LEU A 88 3.72 -4.37 -8.22
C LEU A 88 2.74 -5.55 -8.30
N ASP A 89 2.84 -6.46 -7.33
CA ASP A 89 1.87 -7.55 -7.21
C ASP A 89 0.68 -7.13 -6.34
N PHE A 90 -0.54 -7.49 -6.78
CA PHE A 90 -1.78 -7.20 -6.07
C PHE A 90 -2.58 -8.48 -5.88
N HIS A 91 -3.06 -8.70 -4.66
CA HIS A 91 -3.87 -9.85 -4.28
C HIS A 91 -5.31 -9.40 -4.08
N ARG A 92 -6.22 -9.88 -4.94
CA ARG A 92 -7.65 -9.58 -4.83
C ARG A 92 -8.31 -10.41 -3.72
N GLN A 93 -9.22 -9.80 -2.95
CA GLN A 93 -10.02 -10.39 -1.86
C GLN A 93 -9.15 -11.14 -0.84
N LYS A 94 -8.13 -10.46 -0.32
CA LYS A 94 -7.10 -11.02 0.56
C LYS A 94 -7.64 -11.13 1.99
N ILE A 95 -7.44 -12.29 2.62
CA ILE A 95 -7.78 -12.48 4.03
C ILE A 95 -6.62 -11.98 4.89
N ILE A 96 -6.91 -11.10 5.84
CA ILE A 96 -5.99 -10.55 6.84
C ILE A 96 -6.69 -10.56 8.19
N GLY A 97 -6.24 -11.41 9.11
CA GLY A 97 -6.93 -11.71 10.35
C GLY A 97 -8.34 -12.22 10.10
N ASN A 98 -9.33 -11.55 10.71
CA ASN A 98 -10.75 -11.84 10.55
C ASN A 98 -11.45 -10.96 9.50
N TYR A 99 -10.68 -10.32 8.62
CA TYR A 99 -11.20 -9.43 7.59
C TYR A 99 -10.78 -9.92 6.19
N ILE A 100 -11.63 -9.60 5.21
CA ILE A 100 -11.30 -9.71 3.79
C ILE A 100 -11.18 -8.28 3.28
N VAL A 101 -10.08 -7.98 2.61
CA VAL A 101 -9.80 -6.68 1.98
C VAL A 101 -9.87 -6.83 0.46
N ASP A 102 -10.37 -5.83 -0.25
CA ASP A 102 -10.59 -5.94 -1.70
C ASP A 102 -9.30 -6.15 -2.49
N PHE A 103 -8.26 -5.37 -2.19
CA PHE A 103 -6.93 -5.53 -2.77
C PHE A 103 -5.83 -5.35 -1.74
N TYR A 104 -4.76 -6.13 -1.88
CA TYR A 104 -3.57 -6.01 -1.06
C TYR A 104 -2.31 -6.04 -1.92
N CYS A 105 -1.44 -5.05 -1.77
CA CYS A 105 -0.10 -5.01 -2.35
C CYS A 105 0.94 -5.34 -1.25
N PRO A 106 1.55 -6.54 -1.29
CA PRO A 106 2.53 -6.94 -0.28
C PRO A 106 3.73 -5.99 -0.20
N LYS A 107 4.29 -5.60 -1.36
CA LYS A 107 5.51 -4.79 -1.45
C LYS A 107 5.42 -3.46 -0.70
N LEU A 108 4.22 -2.87 -0.67
CA LEU A 108 3.98 -1.57 -0.04
C LEU A 108 3.22 -1.66 1.29
N ASN A 109 2.88 -2.87 1.76
CA ASN A 109 1.94 -3.08 2.86
C ASN A 109 0.63 -2.28 2.68
N LEU A 110 0.17 -2.16 1.43
CA LEU A 110 -0.94 -1.30 1.05
C LEU A 110 -2.21 -2.14 0.84
N ILE A 111 -3.29 -1.71 1.46
CA ILE A 111 -4.65 -2.18 1.24
C ILE A 111 -5.39 -1.11 0.43
N ILE A 112 -6.20 -1.57 -0.53
CA ILE A 112 -7.15 -0.72 -1.25
C ILE A 112 -8.54 -1.31 -1.06
N GLU A 113 -9.46 -0.50 -0.57
CA GLU A 113 -10.89 -0.80 -0.45
C GLU A 113 -11.68 0.02 -1.46
N ILE A 114 -12.68 -0.60 -2.09
CA ILE A 114 -13.59 0.08 -3.00
C ILE A 114 -14.96 0.15 -2.32
N ASP A 115 -15.22 1.28 -1.69
CA ASP A 115 -16.44 1.47 -0.91
C ASP A 115 -17.61 1.83 -1.83
N GLY A 116 -18.65 0.99 -1.81
CA GLY A 116 -19.98 1.42 -2.22
C GLY A 116 -20.60 2.31 -1.14
N ASN A 117 -21.41 3.30 -1.53
CA ASN A 117 -22.21 4.10 -0.60
C ASN A 117 -23.00 3.18 0.34
N SER A 118 -22.48 2.96 1.55
CA SER A 118 -23.15 2.17 2.58
C SER A 118 -23.72 3.14 3.59
N HIS A 119 -24.96 3.58 3.32
CA HIS A 119 -25.78 4.16 4.37
C HIS A 119 -26.06 3.06 5.40
N ASN A 120 -25.48 3.18 6.61
CA ASN A 120 -26.06 2.83 7.93
C ASN A 120 -25.05 2.20 8.91
N ASN A 121 -24.90 2.86 10.07
CA ASN A 121 -24.67 2.32 11.42
C ASN A 121 -23.48 1.38 11.71
N LYS A 122 -22.49 1.23 10.81
CA LYS A 122 -21.31 0.36 11.06
C LYS A 122 -20.03 1.09 11.48
N VAL A 123 -20.12 2.37 11.78
CA VAL A 123 -18.97 3.24 12.12
C VAL A 123 -18.02 2.63 13.16
N GLU A 124 -18.56 2.03 14.23
CA GLU A 124 -17.71 1.44 15.28
C GLU A 124 -17.01 0.15 14.80
N TYR A 125 -17.68 -0.66 13.99
CA TYR A 125 -17.09 -1.86 13.40
C TYR A 125 -15.99 -1.51 12.41
N ASP A 126 -16.24 -0.53 11.54
CA ASP A 126 -15.28 -0.07 10.53
C ASP A 126 -14.05 0.55 11.21
N LYS A 127 -14.26 1.33 12.27
CA LYS A 127 -13.16 1.88 13.08
C LYS A 127 -12.32 0.78 13.75
N LYS A 128 -12.94 -0.26 14.30
CA LYS A 128 -12.23 -1.42 14.90
C LYS A 128 -11.42 -2.17 13.84
N ARG A 129 -12.02 -2.40 12.67
CA ARG A 129 -11.38 -3.05 11.51
C ARG A 129 -10.14 -2.27 11.07
N ASP A 130 -10.29 -0.97 10.83
CA ASP A 130 -9.18 -0.14 10.34
C ASP A 130 -8.06 -0.02 11.36
N ASN A 131 -8.40 0.15 12.64
CA ASN A 131 -7.41 0.18 13.72
C ASN A 131 -6.62 -1.13 13.80
N TYR A 132 -7.31 -2.27 13.68
CA TYR A 132 -6.66 -3.58 13.65
C TYR A 132 -5.70 -3.69 12.45
N LEU A 133 -6.16 -3.38 11.23
CA LEU A 133 -5.32 -3.48 10.03
C LEU A 133 -4.12 -2.53 10.10
N LYS A 134 -4.32 -1.28 10.56
CA LYS A 134 -3.24 -0.30 10.78
C LYS A 134 -2.25 -0.76 11.85
N SER A 135 -2.70 -1.44 12.92
CA SER A 135 -1.81 -1.99 13.96
C SER A 135 -0.84 -3.05 13.42
N LEU A 136 -1.16 -3.69 12.28
CA LEU A 136 -0.27 -4.62 11.59
C LEU A 136 0.79 -3.90 10.74
N GLY A 137 0.78 -2.57 10.71
CA GLY A 137 1.65 -1.73 9.88
C GLY A 137 1.16 -1.60 8.43
N LEU A 138 -0.13 -1.82 8.19
CA LEU A 138 -0.74 -1.71 6.87
C LEU A 138 -1.28 -0.30 6.63
N ILE A 139 -1.12 0.17 5.40
CA ILE A 139 -1.70 1.41 4.90
C ILE A 139 -3.00 1.05 4.21
N ILE A 140 -4.03 1.89 4.36
CA ILE A 140 -5.35 1.65 3.77
C ILE A 140 -5.73 2.88 2.95
N LEU A 141 -6.04 2.67 1.68
CA LEU A 141 -6.65 3.67 0.80
C LEU A 141 -8.07 3.24 0.45
N HIS A 142 -8.98 4.21 0.48
CA HIS A 142 -10.38 4.00 0.12
C HIS A 142 -10.67 4.78 -1.16
N PHE A 143 -11.26 4.10 -2.13
CA PHE A 143 -11.83 4.73 -3.31
C PHE A 143 -13.33 4.52 -3.31
N THR A 144 -14.09 5.52 -3.75
CA THR A 144 -15.53 5.30 -3.92
C THR A 144 -15.80 4.44 -5.14
N ASP A 145 -16.85 3.64 -5.08
CA ASP A 145 -17.34 2.85 -6.21
C ASP A 145 -17.62 3.74 -7.44
N ILE A 146 -18.09 4.97 -7.20
CA ILE A 146 -18.37 5.95 -8.26
C ILE A 146 -17.08 6.42 -8.93
N ASP A 147 -16.03 6.73 -8.14
CA ASP A 147 -14.73 7.17 -8.68
C ASP A 147 -14.10 6.08 -9.55
N VAL A 148 -14.14 4.82 -9.10
CA VAL A 148 -13.60 3.70 -9.88
C VAL A 148 -14.39 3.48 -11.18
N LYS A 149 -15.71 3.64 -11.14
CA LYS A 149 -16.57 3.46 -12.34
C LYS A 149 -16.48 4.61 -13.33
N ARG A 150 -16.36 5.85 -12.86
CA ARG A 150 -16.45 7.06 -13.71
C ARG A 150 -15.11 7.73 -13.99
N ASN A 151 -14.12 7.53 -13.12
CA ASN A 151 -12.81 8.16 -13.19
C ASN A 151 -11.68 7.17 -12.85
N LEU A 152 -11.70 5.99 -13.47
CA LEU A 152 -10.68 4.96 -13.25
C LEU A 152 -9.27 5.50 -13.49
N ASN A 153 -9.07 6.33 -14.52
CA ASN A 153 -7.77 6.91 -14.84
C ASN A 153 -7.24 7.79 -13.69
N GLY A 154 -8.09 8.66 -13.13
CA GLY A 154 -7.71 9.49 -11.98
C GLY A 154 -7.39 8.67 -10.73
N VAL A 155 -8.13 7.59 -10.48
CA VAL A 155 -7.82 6.64 -9.40
C VAL A 155 -6.44 6.00 -9.60
N MET A 156 -6.13 5.56 -10.82
CA MET A 156 -4.84 4.93 -11.13
C MET A 156 -3.67 5.93 -11.07
N GLU A 157 -3.89 7.18 -11.49
CA GLU A 157 -2.90 8.26 -11.40
C GLU A 157 -2.60 8.63 -9.94
N TYR A 158 -3.64 8.84 -9.14
CA TYR A 158 -3.49 9.07 -7.70
C TYR A 158 -2.73 7.91 -7.02
N LEU A 159 -3.10 6.67 -7.32
CA LEU A 159 -2.42 5.50 -6.78
C LEU A 159 -0.95 5.44 -7.21
N LYS A 160 -0.64 5.84 -8.45
CA LYS A 160 0.73 5.88 -8.97
C LYS A 160 1.56 6.92 -8.23
N GLU A 161 1.03 8.12 -8.03
CA GLU A 161 1.67 9.19 -7.26
C GLU A 161 1.92 8.74 -5.81
N PHE A 162 0.89 8.17 -5.17
CA PHE A 162 0.98 7.62 -3.81
C PHE A 162 2.11 6.59 -3.68
N CYS A 163 2.20 5.65 -4.64
CA CYS A 163 3.25 4.64 -4.67
C CYS A 163 4.64 5.25 -4.93
N GLY A 164 4.73 6.32 -5.73
CA GLY A 164 5.97 7.06 -5.97
C GLY A 164 6.52 7.71 -4.69
N ASN A 165 5.65 8.41 -3.96
CA ASN A 165 5.98 9.10 -2.71
C ASN A 165 6.37 8.14 -1.57
N MET A 166 5.96 6.87 -1.66
CA MET A 166 6.35 5.83 -0.70
C MET A 166 7.74 5.25 -0.95
N ASN A 167 8.28 5.37 -2.18
CA ASN A 167 9.60 4.85 -2.54
C ASN A 167 10.73 5.86 -2.33
N THR A 168 10.42 7.13 -2.06
CA THR A 168 11.43 8.11 -1.69
C THR A 168 11.82 7.89 -0.22
N PRO A 169 13.10 7.62 0.08
CA PRO A 169 13.56 7.67 1.45
C PRO A 169 13.31 9.08 1.96
N ASN A 170 12.59 9.17 3.07
CA ASN A 170 12.32 10.37 3.82
C ASN A 170 13.61 11.20 3.99
N SER A 171 13.85 12.18 3.10
CA SER A 171 14.80 13.26 3.34
C SER A 171 14.08 14.25 4.23
N ASP A 172 14.46 14.24 5.50
CA ASP A 172 14.40 15.36 6.44
C ASP A 172 13.06 16.12 6.50
N LYS A 173 12.21 15.70 7.43
CA LYS A 173 11.43 16.69 8.19
C LYS A 173 12.36 17.34 9.20
N SER A 174 13.05 18.40 8.80
CA SER A 174 13.48 19.47 9.70
C SER A 174 12.60 20.69 9.45
N GLU A 175 12.01 21.21 10.52
CA GLU A 175 11.41 22.54 10.57
C GLU A 175 12.48 23.60 10.29
N SER A 176 12.22 24.53 9.36
CA SER A 176 12.20 25.98 9.61
C SER A 176 12.15 26.76 8.29
N THR A 177 11.12 27.58 8.15
CA THR A 177 11.01 28.67 7.16
C THR A 177 12.14 29.70 7.34
N PRO A 178 12.47 30.49 6.30
CA PRO A 178 12.12 31.91 6.40
C PRO A 178 11.44 32.44 5.13
N LEU A 179 10.27 33.06 5.33
CA LEU A 179 9.74 34.07 4.42
C LEU A 179 10.61 35.33 4.59
N GLN A 180 11.19 35.83 3.50
CA GLN A 180 11.77 37.17 3.48
C GLN A 180 10.73 38.18 3.04
N GLU A 181 10.56 39.19 3.91
CA GLU A 181 9.75 40.39 3.78
C GLU A 181 10.28 41.37 2.72
N GLY A 182 9.35 42.21 2.24
CA GLY A 182 9.61 43.55 1.71
C GLY A 182 8.73 43.86 0.48
N ASN A 183 7.83 44.85 0.45
CA ASN A 183 7.61 45.94 1.38
C ASN A 183 6.27 46.68 1.07
N ILE A 184 5.57 47.07 2.15
CA ILE A 184 4.69 48.25 2.39
C ILE A 184 3.71 48.84 1.34
N ASN A 185 2.41 48.79 1.67
CA ASN A 185 1.58 49.99 1.96
C ASN A 185 0.20 49.59 2.57
N THR A 186 0.02 49.89 3.86
CA THR A 186 -1.21 49.91 4.69
C THR A 186 -2.11 51.14 4.42
N PRO A 187 -3.37 51.30 4.94
CA PRO A 187 -4.02 50.68 6.13
C PRO A 187 -5.46 50.13 5.92
N SER A 188 -5.85 49.02 6.56
CA SER A 188 -6.54 48.86 7.88
C SER A 188 -7.84 49.64 8.10
N LEU A 189 -8.96 48.92 8.22
CA LEU A 189 -10.13 49.30 9.03
C LEU A 189 -10.73 48.04 9.67
N ARG A 190 -10.62 47.96 10.98
CA ARG A 190 -11.35 47.03 11.85
C ARG A 190 -12.70 47.65 12.24
N ASP A 191 -13.59 46.77 12.71
CA ASP A 191 -14.65 47.02 13.70
C ASP A 191 -15.86 47.85 13.25
N THR A 192 -16.97 47.17 12.93
CA THR A 192 -18.33 47.52 13.42
C THR A 192 -19.36 46.41 13.09
N PRO A 193 -20.47 46.27 13.85
CA PRO A 193 -21.14 45.01 14.16
C PRO A 193 -22.44 44.78 13.38
N LEU A 194 -22.95 43.53 13.46
CA LEU A 194 -24.33 43.17 13.10
C LEU A 194 -25.33 43.91 14.00
N ILE A 195 -26.28 44.64 13.41
CA ILE A 195 -27.51 45.10 14.08
C ILE A 195 -28.74 44.83 13.21
N GLU A 196 -29.72 44.24 13.88
CA GLU A 196 -31.08 43.84 13.53
C GLU A 196 -32.05 45.01 13.25
N GLY A 197 -33.13 44.70 12.53
CA GLY A 197 -34.40 45.43 12.55
C GLY A 197 -34.58 46.50 11.47
N ASN A 198 -35.78 46.88 11.03
CA ASN A 198 -37.11 46.29 11.10
C ASN A 198 -38.02 47.18 10.22
N LEU A 199 -39.10 46.62 9.71
CA LEU A 199 -40.39 47.29 9.46
C LEU A 199 -40.59 48.28 8.27
N THR A 200 -41.38 47.79 7.31
CA THR A 200 -42.62 48.40 6.76
C THR A 200 -42.53 49.56 5.74
N LYS A 201 -43.12 49.39 4.55
CA LYS A 201 -44.54 49.70 4.22
C LYS A 201 -44.85 49.49 2.73
N LYS A 202 -46.05 48.94 2.51
CA LYS A 202 -46.88 48.93 1.28
C LYS A 202 -46.84 50.24 0.46
N ARG A 203 -46.99 50.10 -0.86
CA ARG A 203 -48.15 50.53 -1.70
C ARG A 203 -47.79 50.31 -3.19
N LYS A 204 -48.46 49.40 -3.91
CA LYS A 204 -49.66 49.57 -4.76
C LYS A 204 -49.50 50.49 -5.98
N ASN A 205 -49.77 49.89 -7.14
CA ASN A 205 -50.39 50.40 -8.37
C ASN A 205 -49.56 51.32 -9.29
N LYS A 206 -49.30 50.88 -10.53
CA LYS A 206 -50.20 51.07 -11.69
C LYS A 206 -49.81 50.10 -12.81
#